data_AF-U9TH48-F1
#
_entry.id   AF-U9TH48-F1
#
_cell.length_a   1.000
_cell.length_b   1.000
_cell.length_c   1.000
_cell.angle_alpha   90.00
_cell.angle_beta   90.00
_cell.angle_gamma   90.00
#
_symmetry.space_group_name_H-M   'P 1'
#
loop_
_entity.id
_entity.type
_entity.pdbx_description
1 polymer ?
#
loop_
_entity_poly.entity_id
_entity_poly.type
_entity_poly.pdbx_seq_one_letter_code
_entity_poly.pdbx_strand_id
1 'polypeptide(L)'
;MIGEIKMGPIDDNRKGDLEKYYAEQSRDLTFYDIPAYWSDEEIFNSLDANVGQIEYMRTKRCHKYKTVKTTLRLTKKYEEIYKKGGVNVILTRKNRTHYVRMFDSRWSYAEIKKKFRWQVCKRIEDDNQQDDCSIIRYFAKTYRATFGKIIRVNGIRYIILYFSTEDKLMKAVTDSLKTYKVGLELLIKKENDFIDDTGELKEFNKTLKWRNTTTSRAHGLRMEREQYEGTPENFASSSRRQ
;
A
#
# COMPACT_ATOMS: atom_id res chain seq x y z
N MET A 1 6.67 7.80 -16.51
CA MET A 1 5.62 8.82 -16.72
C MET A 1 5.08 9.20 -15.34
N ILE A 2 5.14 10.49 -15.00
CA ILE A 2 4.64 11.07 -13.75
C ILE A 2 3.46 11.93 -14.17
N GLY A 3 2.27 11.67 -13.64
CA GLY A 3 1.11 12.55 -13.78
C GLY A 3 1.02 13.48 -12.57
N GLU A 4 0.72 14.76 -12.82
CA GLU A 4 0.48 15.77 -11.79
C GLU A 4 -0.87 16.44 -12.05
N ILE A 5 -1.69 16.55 -11.00
CA ILE A 5 -2.97 17.28 -11.02
C ILE A 5 -2.92 18.33 -9.91
N LYS A 6 -3.14 19.60 -10.27
CA LYS A 6 -3.24 20.74 -9.34
C LYS A 6 -4.63 21.37 -9.51
N MET A 7 -5.35 21.56 -8.40
CA MET A 7 -6.60 22.33 -8.40
C MET A 7 -6.31 23.83 -8.26
N GLY A 8 -7.15 24.66 -8.91
CA GLY A 8 -7.13 26.12 -8.77
C GLY A 8 -7.70 26.61 -7.43
N PRO A 9 -7.69 27.93 -7.18
CA PRO A 9 -8.16 28.50 -5.91
C PRO A 9 -9.65 28.15 -5.63
N ILE A 10 -9.94 27.88 -4.36
CA ILE A 10 -11.25 27.43 -3.87
C ILE A 10 -12.19 28.64 -3.74
N ASP A 11 -13.40 28.52 -4.32
CA ASP A 11 -14.50 29.50 -4.25
C ASP A 11 -15.03 29.69 -2.82
N ASP A 12 -15.27 30.93 -2.39
CA ASP A 12 -15.64 31.33 -1.02
C ASP A 12 -16.97 30.70 -0.55
N ASN A 13 -17.88 30.38 -1.48
CA ASN A 13 -19.15 29.70 -1.18
C ASN A 13 -18.99 28.25 -0.70
N ARG A 14 -17.80 27.62 -0.85
CA ARG A 14 -17.53 26.24 -0.40
C ARG A 14 -16.96 26.15 1.02
N LYS A 15 -16.62 27.28 1.66
CA LYS A 15 -15.98 27.27 3.00
C LYS A 15 -16.85 26.64 4.09
N GLY A 16 -18.15 26.91 4.10
CA GLY A 16 -19.08 26.40 5.13
C GLY A 16 -19.23 24.87 5.10
N ASP A 17 -19.22 24.26 3.91
CA ASP A 17 -19.27 22.81 3.75
C ASP A 17 -17.94 22.13 4.11
N LEU A 18 -16.82 22.82 3.88
CA LEU A 18 -15.50 22.31 4.21
C LEU A 18 -15.28 22.12 5.71
N GLU A 19 -15.64 23.12 6.53
CA GLU A 19 -15.50 23.03 7.99
C GLU A 19 -16.44 21.99 8.61
N LYS A 20 -17.60 21.78 7.99
CA LYS A 20 -18.61 20.84 8.48
C LYS A 20 -18.21 19.38 8.25
N TYR A 21 -17.69 19.04 7.06
CA TYR A 21 -17.49 17.64 6.66
C TYR A 21 -16.03 17.19 6.62
N TYR A 22 -15.08 18.12 6.60
CA TYR A 22 -13.65 17.82 6.45
C TYR A 22 -12.84 18.25 7.67
N ALA A 23 -11.60 17.76 7.74
CA ALA A 23 -10.62 18.15 8.74
C ALA A 23 -10.16 19.61 8.54
N GLU A 24 -9.70 20.25 9.60
CA GLU A 24 -9.18 21.62 9.50
C GLU A 24 -7.89 21.72 8.68
N GLN A 25 -7.04 20.71 8.81
CA GLN A 25 -5.71 20.67 8.19
C GLN A 25 -5.62 19.60 7.12
N SER A 26 -4.94 19.94 6.03
CA SER A 26 -4.57 19.01 4.97
C SER A 26 -3.45 18.07 5.43
N ARG A 27 -3.42 16.87 4.85
CA ARG A 27 -2.46 15.81 5.17
C ARG A 27 -1.73 15.39 3.91
N ASP A 28 -0.41 15.22 4.04
CA ASP A 28 0.39 14.57 3.02
C ASP A 28 0.33 13.05 3.21
N LEU A 29 -0.41 12.39 2.32
CA LEU A 29 -0.66 10.96 2.39
C LEU A 29 -0.15 10.25 1.16
N THR A 30 0.25 9.00 1.35
CA THR A 30 0.69 8.12 0.28
C THR A 30 -0.17 6.87 0.27
N PHE A 31 -0.68 6.53 -0.92
CA PHE A 31 -1.52 5.37 -1.19
C PHE A 31 -0.77 4.30 -2.00
N TYR A 32 -0.88 3.05 -1.56
CA TYR A 32 -0.23 1.87 -2.14
C TYR A 32 -1.22 0.78 -2.52
N ASP A 33 -0.78 -0.13 -3.40
CA ASP A 33 -1.56 -1.24 -3.96
C ASP A 33 -2.68 -0.79 -4.92
N ILE A 34 -2.61 0.44 -5.45
CA ILE A 34 -3.50 0.89 -6.52
C ILE A 34 -3.06 0.21 -7.83
N PRO A 35 -3.93 -0.48 -8.58
CA PRO A 35 -3.51 -1.19 -9.79
C PRO A 35 -3.02 -0.25 -10.89
N ALA A 36 -1.97 -0.65 -11.62
CA ALA A 36 -1.34 0.21 -12.63
C ALA A 36 -2.23 0.58 -13.82
N TYR A 37 -3.30 -0.19 -14.07
CA TYR A 37 -4.26 0.03 -15.16
C TYR A 37 -5.38 1.02 -14.79
N TRP A 38 -5.38 1.60 -13.59
CA TRP A 38 -6.27 2.72 -13.25
C TRP A 38 -5.70 4.00 -13.85
N SER A 39 -6.53 4.83 -14.48
CA SER A 39 -6.10 6.16 -14.92
C SER A 39 -5.89 7.08 -13.72
N ASP A 40 -5.10 8.14 -13.89
CA ASP A 40 -4.86 9.10 -12.81
C ASP A 40 -6.15 9.85 -12.45
N GLU A 41 -7.00 10.14 -13.43
CA GLU A 41 -8.34 10.72 -13.22
C GLU A 41 -9.27 9.79 -12.43
N GLU A 42 -9.29 8.48 -12.75
CA GLU A 42 -10.08 7.50 -11.98
C GLU A 42 -9.64 7.46 -10.51
N ILE A 43 -8.33 7.52 -10.27
CA ILE A 43 -7.75 7.57 -8.93
C ILE A 43 -8.16 8.85 -8.22
N PHE A 44 -8.01 10.01 -8.87
CA PHE A 44 -8.36 11.31 -8.33
C PHE A 44 -9.83 11.32 -7.91
N ASN A 45 -10.75 11.03 -8.83
CA ASN A 45 -12.19 11.05 -8.57
C ASN A 45 -12.57 10.07 -7.46
N SER A 46 -11.95 8.89 -7.42
CA SER A 46 -12.23 7.90 -6.37
C SER A 46 -11.73 8.34 -4.99
N LEU A 47 -10.56 8.97 -4.89
CA LEU A 47 -10.02 9.45 -3.63
C LEU A 47 -10.78 10.69 -3.14
N ASP A 48 -11.07 11.62 -4.04
CA ASP A 48 -11.79 12.85 -3.73
C ASP A 48 -13.19 12.56 -3.16
N ALA A 49 -13.93 11.64 -3.82
CA ALA A 49 -15.28 11.29 -3.40
C ALA A 49 -15.34 10.44 -2.12
N ASN A 50 -14.33 9.61 -1.83
CA ASN A 50 -14.40 8.64 -0.73
C ASN A 50 -13.57 9.02 0.49
N VAL A 51 -12.43 9.70 0.32
CA VAL A 51 -11.40 9.85 1.37
C VAL A 51 -11.36 11.29 1.87
N GLY A 52 -11.30 12.25 0.95
CA GLY A 52 -11.23 13.66 1.27
C GLY A 52 -10.87 14.50 0.06
N GLN A 53 -11.07 15.82 0.19
CA GLN A 53 -10.85 16.76 -0.89
C GLN A 53 -9.36 16.86 -1.26
N ILE A 54 -9.01 16.56 -2.50
CA ILE A 54 -7.64 16.61 -2.99
C ILE A 54 -7.24 18.03 -3.38
N GLU A 55 -6.12 18.50 -2.84
CA GLU A 55 -5.47 19.76 -3.22
C GLU A 55 -4.37 19.53 -4.26
N TYR A 56 -3.60 18.46 -4.07
CA TYR A 56 -2.52 18.05 -4.98
C TYR A 56 -2.43 16.54 -5.06
N MET A 57 -2.16 16.00 -6.25
CA MET A 57 -1.90 14.59 -6.45
C MET A 57 -0.75 14.35 -7.45
N ARG A 58 0.12 13.41 -7.09
CA ARG A 58 1.19 12.89 -7.93
C ARG A 58 1.16 11.38 -7.99
N THR A 59 1.33 10.82 -9.19
CA THR A 59 1.34 9.37 -9.39
C THR A 59 2.72 8.88 -9.86
N LYS A 60 3.11 7.68 -9.41
CA LYS A 60 4.28 6.95 -9.91
C LYS A 60 3.89 5.51 -10.19
N ARG A 61 4.06 5.06 -11.44
CA ARG A 61 3.86 3.66 -11.82
C ARG A 61 5.05 2.80 -11.35
N CYS A 62 4.73 1.67 -10.74
CA CYS A 62 5.66 0.67 -10.19
C CYS A 62 5.22 -0.74 -10.61
N HIS A 63 5.69 -1.23 -11.76
CA HIS A 63 5.30 -2.53 -12.33
C HIS A 63 3.77 -2.69 -12.43
N LYS A 64 3.18 -3.60 -11.63
CA LYS A 64 1.74 -3.91 -11.61
C LYS A 64 0.88 -2.94 -10.79
N TYR A 65 1.50 -2.04 -10.02
CA TYR A 65 0.81 -1.06 -9.17
C TYR A 65 1.26 0.38 -9.46
N LYS A 66 0.53 1.33 -8.88
CA LYS A 66 0.90 2.74 -8.75
C LYS A 66 1.05 3.09 -7.27
N THR A 67 2.01 3.96 -7.00
CA THR A 67 2.10 4.72 -5.76
C THR A 67 1.53 6.10 -6.04
N VAL A 68 0.60 6.55 -5.20
CA VAL A 68 -0.07 7.84 -5.35
C VAL A 68 0.23 8.66 -4.11
N LYS A 69 0.79 9.85 -4.29
CA LYS A 69 1.02 10.81 -3.21
C LYS A 69 0.04 11.95 -3.36
N THR A 70 -0.52 12.40 -2.26
CA THR A 70 -1.56 13.42 -2.24
C THR A 70 -1.36 14.36 -1.06
N THR A 71 -1.66 15.64 -1.29
CA THR A 71 -2.01 16.56 -0.23
C THR A 71 -3.53 16.70 -0.28
N LEU A 72 -4.22 16.29 0.78
CA LEU A 72 -5.68 16.33 0.79
C LEU A 72 -6.23 16.64 2.17
N ARG A 73 -7.40 17.25 2.21
CA ARG A 73 -8.15 17.48 3.43
C ARG A 73 -9.07 16.30 3.67
N LEU A 74 -8.73 15.45 4.64
CA LEU A 74 -9.51 14.25 4.93
C LEU A 74 -10.95 14.62 5.36
N THR A 75 -11.93 13.78 4.99
CA THR A 75 -13.24 13.84 5.66
C THR A 75 -13.06 13.59 7.17
N LYS A 76 -13.93 14.14 8.02
CA LYS A 76 -13.84 13.93 9.47
C LYS A 76 -13.75 12.45 9.86
N LYS A 77 -14.51 11.60 9.17
CA LYS A 77 -14.47 10.14 9.33
C LYS A 77 -13.08 9.56 9.05
N TYR A 78 -12.45 9.93 7.94
CA TYR A 78 -11.13 9.41 7.61
C TYR A 78 -10.01 10.04 8.45
N GLU A 79 -10.16 11.28 8.90
CA GLU A 79 -9.25 11.91 9.85
C GLU A 79 -9.22 11.14 11.18
N GLU A 80 -10.37 10.69 11.69
CA GLU A 80 -10.42 9.83 12.89
C GLU A 80 -9.73 8.48 12.66
N ILE A 81 -9.97 7.84 11.51
CA ILE A 81 -9.33 6.56 11.14
C ILE A 81 -7.81 6.76 11.08
N TYR A 82 -7.36 7.84 10.46
CA TYR A 82 -5.96 8.21 10.33
C TYR A 82 -5.31 8.44 11.70
N LYS A 83 -5.93 9.23 12.58
CA LYS A 83 -5.44 9.50 13.95
C LYS A 83 -5.36 8.23 14.80
N LYS A 84 -6.28 7.27 14.61
CA LYS A 84 -6.24 5.94 15.25
C LYS A 84 -5.18 5.01 14.64
N GLY A 85 -4.40 5.48 13.66
CA GLY A 85 -3.35 4.72 12.99
C GLY A 85 -3.85 3.75 11.93
N GLY A 86 -5.11 3.90 11.50
CA GLY A 86 -5.75 3.10 10.47
C GLY A 86 -5.09 3.30 9.11
N VAL A 87 -4.86 2.19 8.41
CA VAL A 87 -4.13 2.18 7.13
C VAL A 87 -4.99 1.70 5.96
N ASN A 88 -6.25 1.35 6.21
CA ASN A 88 -7.11 0.70 5.23
C ASN A 88 -8.03 1.72 4.58
N VAL A 89 -7.95 1.79 3.26
CA VAL A 89 -8.81 2.64 2.43
C VAL A 89 -9.55 1.76 1.44
N ILE A 90 -10.84 2.04 1.29
CA ILE A 90 -11.72 1.30 0.41
C ILE A 90 -12.06 2.22 -0.76
N LEU A 91 -11.69 1.79 -1.98
CA LEU A 91 -12.01 2.48 -3.22
C LEU A 91 -12.93 1.60 -4.06
N THR A 92 -13.92 2.21 -4.71
CA THR A 92 -14.87 1.48 -5.56
C THR A 92 -14.65 1.86 -7.02
N ARG A 93 -14.50 0.85 -7.89
CA ARG A 93 -14.40 1.02 -9.34
C ARG A 93 -15.26 -0.02 -10.04
N LYS A 94 -16.14 0.41 -10.95
CA LYS A 94 -17.00 -0.49 -11.75
C LYS A 94 -17.70 -1.55 -10.88
N ASN A 95 -18.30 -1.13 -9.77
CA ASN A 95 -18.97 -1.98 -8.77
C ASN A 95 -18.08 -3.02 -8.08
N ARG A 96 -16.76 -2.89 -8.19
CA ARG A 96 -15.78 -3.68 -7.46
C ARG A 96 -15.08 -2.83 -6.43
N THR A 97 -14.94 -3.41 -5.25
CA THR A 97 -14.31 -2.76 -4.12
C THR A 97 -12.84 -3.18 -4.05
N HIS A 98 -11.96 -2.21 -3.79
CA HIS A 98 -10.52 -2.36 -3.77
C HIS A 98 -9.96 -1.87 -2.44
N TYR A 99 -9.15 -2.71 -1.79
CA TYR A 99 -8.43 -2.35 -0.57
C TYR A 99 -7.07 -1.77 -0.91
N VAL A 100 -6.86 -0.54 -0.46
CA VAL A 100 -5.66 0.27 -0.68
C VAL A 100 -5.06 0.60 0.68
N ARG A 101 -3.73 0.65 0.76
CA ARG A 101 -3.03 1.10 1.96
C ARG A 101 -2.80 2.59 1.93
N MET A 102 -3.06 3.27 3.04
CA MET A 102 -2.79 4.68 3.26
C MET A 102 -1.81 4.86 4.41
N PHE A 103 -0.87 5.80 4.26
CA PHE A 103 0.07 6.19 5.30
C PHE A 103 0.55 7.62 5.12
N ASP A 104 1.14 8.15 6.19
CA ASP A 104 1.77 9.47 6.17
C ASP A 104 2.95 9.48 5.18
N SER A 105 2.98 10.47 4.29
CA SER A 105 4.03 10.60 3.27
C SER A 105 5.43 10.86 3.85
N ARG A 106 5.52 11.28 5.11
CA ARG A 106 6.78 11.49 5.83
C ARG A 106 7.44 10.18 6.24
N TRP A 107 6.70 9.06 6.21
CA TRP A 107 7.27 7.76 6.54
C TRP A 107 8.28 7.32 5.50
N SER A 108 9.45 6.95 5.98
CA SER A 108 10.48 6.28 5.21
C SER A 108 10.00 4.89 4.78
N TYR A 109 10.63 4.38 3.72
CA TYR A 109 10.38 3.02 3.25
C TYR A 109 10.69 1.96 4.34
N ALA A 110 11.70 2.21 5.17
CA ALA A 110 12.06 1.34 6.29
C ALA A 110 10.96 1.29 7.38
N GLU A 111 10.35 2.43 7.70
CA GLU A 111 9.24 2.49 8.66
C GLU A 111 8.00 1.76 8.15
N ILE A 112 7.66 1.95 6.87
CA ILE A 112 6.57 1.22 6.21
C ILE A 112 6.84 -0.28 6.30
N LYS A 113 8.04 -0.73 5.92
CA LYS A 113 8.43 -2.14 6.02
C LYS A 113 8.31 -2.68 7.45
N LYS A 114 8.79 -1.93 8.43
CA LYS A 114 8.71 -2.30 9.85
C LYS A 114 7.26 -2.47 10.30
N LYS A 115 6.36 -1.56 9.92
CA LYS A 115 4.92 -1.65 10.27
C LYS A 115 4.23 -2.86 9.65
N PHE A 116 4.62 -3.23 8.43
CA PHE A 116 4.02 -4.33 7.69
C PHE A 116 4.87 -5.61 7.71
N ARG A 117 5.79 -5.77 8.69
CA ARG A 117 6.71 -6.93 8.75
C ARG A 117 6.00 -8.24 9.09
N TRP A 118 5.00 -8.18 9.95
CA TRP A 118 4.28 -9.37 10.42
C TRP A 118 3.19 -9.74 9.43
N GLN A 119 3.49 -10.72 8.58
CA GLN A 119 2.62 -11.13 7.49
C GLN A 119 2.38 -12.64 7.54
N VAL A 120 1.16 -13.04 7.20
CA VAL A 120 0.83 -14.42 6.88
C VAL A 120 0.15 -14.47 5.53
N CYS A 121 0.23 -15.61 4.84
CA CYS A 121 -0.50 -15.86 3.63
C CYS A 121 -1.26 -17.19 3.68
N LYS A 122 -2.33 -17.27 2.92
CA LYS A 122 -3.10 -18.51 2.71
C LYS A 122 -3.72 -18.55 1.33
N ARG A 123 -3.71 -19.73 0.72
CA ARG A 123 -4.44 -20.01 -0.52
C ARG A 123 -5.94 -20.05 -0.25
N ILE A 124 -6.72 -19.43 -1.13
CA ILE A 124 -8.18 -19.48 -1.11
C ILE A 124 -8.61 -20.57 -2.08
N GLU A 125 -9.28 -21.60 -1.57
CA GLU A 125 -9.61 -22.80 -2.35
C GLU A 125 -10.95 -22.66 -3.10
N ASP A 126 -11.93 -22.02 -2.48
CA ASP A 126 -13.23 -21.80 -3.10
C ASP A 126 -13.18 -20.60 -4.06
N ASP A 127 -13.40 -20.86 -5.35
CA ASP A 127 -13.69 -19.84 -6.36
C ASP A 127 -15.19 -19.51 -6.43
N ASN A 128 -15.94 -19.83 -5.38
CA ASN A 128 -17.27 -19.25 -5.18
C ASN A 128 -17.13 -17.74 -5.36
N GLN A 129 -18.02 -17.14 -6.16
CA GLN A 129 -18.02 -15.75 -6.63
C GLN A 129 -18.04 -14.68 -5.53
N GLN A 130 -17.79 -15.08 -4.28
CA GLN A 130 -17.60 -14.20 -3.16
C GLN A 130 -16.50 -13.19 -3.47
N ASP A 131 -16.90 -11.92 -3.36
CA ASP A 131 -16.06 -10.80 -3.69
C ASP A 131 -14.84 -10.75 -2.75
N ASP A 132 -13.71 -10.29 -3.28
CA ASP A 132 -12.45 -10.21 -2.54
C ASP A 132 -12.61 -9.42 -1.22
N CYS A 133 -13.55 -8.48 -1.16
CA CYS A 133 -13.72 -7.63 0.01
C CYS A 133 -14.43 -8.35 1.16
N SER A 134 -15.42 -9.18 0.87
CA SER A 134 -16.05 -10.07 1.85
C SER A 134 -15.04 -11.05 2.43
N ILE A 135 -14.17 -11.63 1.59
CA ILE A 135 -13.09 -12.53 2.04
C ILE A 135 -12.11 -11.79 2.95
N ILE A 136 -11.60 -10.64 2.52
CA ILE A 136 -10.68 -9.82 3.33
C ILE A 136 -11.32 -9.46 4.68
N ARG A 137 -12.58 -9.03 4.68
CA ARG A 137 -13.29 -8.64 5.90
C ARG A 137 -13.48 -9.82 6.85
N TYR A 138 -13.87 -10.98 6.33
CA TYR A 138 -14.02 -12.20 7.12
C TYR A 138 -12.70 -12.55 7.81
N PHE A 139 -11.63 -12.75 7.04
CA PHE A 139 -10.33 -13.15 7.61
C PHE A 139 -9.73 -12.09 8.53
N ALA A 140 -9.83 -10.81 8.18
CA ALA A 140 -9.34 -9.73 9.03
C ALA A 140 -10.08 -9.69 10.38
N LYS A 141 -11.40 -9.93 10.38
CA LYS A 141 -12.20 -10.00 11.62
C LYS A 141 -11.87 -11.25 12.43
N THR A 142 -11.83 -12.42 11.79
CA THR A 142 -11.54 -13.71 12.43
C THR A 142 -10.20 -13.70 13.13
N TYR A 143 -9.15 -13.23 12.45
CA TYR A 143 -7.78 -13.24 12.99
C TYR A 143 -7.37 -11.93 13.65
N ARG A 144 -8.25 -10.92 13.70
CA ARG A 144 -7.95 -9.57 14.21
C ARG A 144 -6.75 -8.93 13.51
N ALA A 145 -6.64 -9.13 12.20
CA ALA A 145 -5.58 -8.55 11.38
C ALA A 145 -5.75 -7.04 11.23
N THR A 146 -4.65 -6.32 11.13
CA THR A 146 -4.63 -4.87 10.92
C THR A 146 -5.01 -4.50 9.49
N PHE A 147 -4.54 -5.28 8.52
CA PHE A 147 -4.85 -5.12 7.11
C PHE A 147 -4.88 -6.48 6.43
N GLY A 148 -5.64 -6.59 5.34
CA GLY A 148 -5.66 -7.77 4.49
C GLY A 148 -5.73 -7.36 3.02
N LYS A 149 -5.11 -8.14 2.15
CA LYS A 149 -5.24 -7.99 0.70
C LYS A 149 -5.28 -9.34 0.00
N ILE A 150 -5.97 -9.36 -1.14
CA ILE A 150 -5.95 -10.51 -2.06
C ILE A 150 -4.92 -10.24 -3.15
N ILE A 151 -4.08 -11.23 -3.41
CA ILE A 151 -3.23 -11.28 -4.60
C ILE A 151 -3.63 -12.48 -5.45
N ARG A 152 -3.34 -12.40 -6.75
CA ARG A 152 -3.56 -13.49 -7.70
C ARG A 152 -2.22 -13.91 -8.28
N VAL A 153 -1.94 -15.20 -8.25
CA VAL A 153 -0.74 -15.84 -8.83
C VAL A 153 -1.24 -16.98 -9.70
N ASN A 154 -0.99 -16.93 -11.01
CA ASN A 154 -1.53 -17.88 -11.99
C ASN A 154 -3.03 -18.15 -11.86
N GLY A 155 -3.82 -17.09 -11.67
CA GLY A 155 -5.27 -17.19 -11.48
C GLY A 155 -5.72 -17.59 -10.08
N ILE A 156 -4.83 -18.18 -9.27
CA ILE A 156 -5.12 -18.63 -7.91
C ILE A 156 -5.12 -17.44 -6.94
N ARG A 157 -6.15 -17.35 -6.11
CA ARG A 157 -6.30 -16.30 -5.10
C ARG A 157 -5.55 -16.66 -3.82
N TYR A 158 -4.80 -15.70 -3.30
CA TYR A 158 -4.15 -15.78 -2.00
C TYR A 158 -4.51 -14.57 -1.16
N ILE A 159 -4.84 -14.80 0.11
CA ILE A 159 -4.95 -13.72 1.09
C ILE A 159 -3.61 -13.51 1.78
N ILE A 160 -3.22 -12.25 1.93
CA ILE A 160 -2.13 -11.83 2.80
C ILE A 160 -2.74 -10.98 3.91
N LEU A 161 -2.50 -11.36 5.16
CA LEU A 161 -2.91 -10.62 6.35
C LEU A 161 -1.68 -10.01 7.04
N TYR A 162 -1.85 -8.80 7.55
CA TYR A 162 -0.82 -8.04 8.23
C TYR A 162 -1.21 -7.79 9.68
N PHE A 163 -0.27 -7.93 10.60
CA PHE A 163 -0.48 -7.77 12.04
C PHE A 163 0.39 -6.66 12.63
N SER A 164 -0.11 -6.02 13.69
CA SER A 164 0.64 -4.97 14.39
C SER A 164 1.81 -5.51 15.21
N THR A 165 1.72 -6.75 15.70
CA THR A 165 2.70 -7.39 16.59
C THR A 165 2.89 -8.85 16.23
N GLU A 166 4.04 -9.40 16.61
CA GLU A 166 4.38 -10.83 16.45
C GLU A 166 3.38 -11.73 17.19
N ASP A 167 3.05 -11.40 18.45
CA ASP A 167 2.13 -12.20 19.26
C ASP A 167 0.77 -12.40 18.60
N LYS A 168 0.22 -11.35 17.95
CA LYS A 168 -1.05 -11.43 17.23
C LYS A 168 -0.93 -12.35 16.01
N LEU A 169 0.19 -12.27 15.30
CA LEU A 169 0.47 -13.16 14.17
C LEU A 169 0.60 -14.62 14.64
N MET A 170 1.40 -14.88 15.68
CA MET A 170 1.61 -16.23 16.21
C MET A 170 0.34 -16.85 16.75
N LYS A 171 -0.50 -16.04 17.42
CA LYS A 171 -1.84 -16.45 17.82
C LYS A 171 -2.71 -16.82 16.61
N ALA A 172 -2.71 -15.99 15.55
CA ALA A 172 -3.49 -16.28 14.35
C ALA A 172 -3.07 -17.58 13.65
N VAL A 173 -1.75 -17.84 13.55
CA VAL A 173 -1.22 -19.10 13.01
C VAL A 173 -1.66 -20.28 13.86
N THR A 174 -1.51 -20.19 15.18
CA THR A 174 -1.91 -21.24 16.12
C THR A 174 -3.42 -21.54 16.05
N ASP A 175 -4.25 -20.50 16.01
CA ASP A 175 -5.70 -20.64 15.87
C ASP A 175 -6.07 -21.26 14.51
N SER A 176 -5.32 -20.96 13.45
CA SER A 176 -5.54 -21.56 12.13
C SER A 176 -5.19 -23.05 12.07
N LEU A 177 -4.14 -23.48 12.78
CA LEU A 177 -3.74 -24.90 12.88
C LEU A 177 -4.80 -25.77 13.57
N LYS A 178 -5.57 -25.19 14.49
CA LYS A 178 -6.69 -25.87 15.14
C LYS A 178 -7.92 -26.02 14.25
N THR A 179 -8.05 -25.13 13.27
CA THR A 179 -9.26 -24.99 12.45
C THR A 179 -9.13 -25.74 11.12
N TYR A 180 -7.96 -25.67 10.51
CA TYR A 180 -7.72 -26.20 9.17
C TYR A 180 -6.95 -27.52 9.20
N LYS A 181 -7.18 -28.35 8.17
CA LYS A 181 -6.35 -29.53 7.91
C LYS A 181 -4.94 -29.10 7.56
N VAL A 182 -3.98 -29.99 7.82
CA VAL A 182 -2.56 -29.79 7.47
C VAL A 182 -2.40 -29.38 6.01
N GLY A 183 -1.63 -28.33 5.77
CA GLY A 183 -1.39 -27.73 4.46
C GLY A 183 -2.39 -26.63 4.06
N LEU A 184 -3.42 -26.38 4.88
CA LEU A 184 -4.45 -25.35 4.64
C LEU A 184 -4.43 -24.24 5.69
N GLU A 185 -3.54 -24.27 6.66
CA GLU A 185 -3.35 -23.25 7.68
C GLU A 185 -2.83 -21.90 7.13
N LEU A 186 -2.76 -20.88 7.99
CA LEU A 186 -2.06 -19.64 7.69
C LEU A 186 -0.55 -19.88 7.75
N LEU A 187 0.15 -19.56 6.67
CA LEU A 187 1.61 -19.69 6.59
C LEU A 187 2.29 -18.35 6.88
N ILE A 188 3.32 -18.35 7.72
CA ILE A 188 4.13 -17.16 7.99
C ILE A 188 4.85 -16.77 6.70
N LYS A 189 4.69 -15.50 6.30
CA LYS A 189 5.33 -14.94 5.13
C LYS A 189 6.37 -13.91 5.55
N LYS A 190 7.66 -14.19 5.34
CA LYS A 190 8.72 -13.20 5.55
C LYS A 190 8.67 -12.12 4.47
N GLU A 191 9.39 -11.03 4.73
CA GLU A 191 9.41 -9.84 3.88
C GLU A 191 9.76 -10.17 2.42
N ASN A 192 10.81 -10.96 2.21
CA ASN A 192 11.33 -11.27 0.88
C ASN A 192 10.70 -12.53 0.27
N ASP A 193 9.89 -13.28 1.02
CA ASP A 193 9.26 -14.47 0.48
C ASP A 193 8.33 -14.12 -0.67
N PHE A 194 8.14 -15.04 -1.58
CA PHE A 194 7.21 -14.87 -2.69
C PHE A 194 6.46 -16.17 -2.94
N ILE A 195 5.28 -16.02 -3.54
CA ILE A 195 4.50 -17.17 -4.00
C ILE A 195 4.92 -17.36 -5.46
N ASP A 196 5.46 -18.52 -5.77
CA ASP A 196 5.88 -18.84 -7.13
C ASP A 196 4.71 -19.28 -8.01
N ASP A 197 5.03 -19.59 -9.26
CA ASP A 197 4.05 -19.99 -10.27
C ASP A 197 3.37 -21.33 -9.97
N THR A 198 3.97 -22.16 -9.10
CA THR A 198 3.36 -23.41 -8.61
C THR A 198 2.37 -23.15 -7.48
N GLY A 199 2.36 -21.91 -6.96
CA GLY A 199 1.50 -21.51 -5.86
C GLY A 199 2.07 -21.80 -4.48
N GLU A 200 3.34 -22.17 -4.40
CA GLU A 200 4.05 -22.45 -3.15
C GLU A 200 4.76 -21.20 -2.62
N LEU A 201 4.79 -21.07 -1.29
CA LEU A 201 5.55 -20.02 -0.63
C LEU A 201 7.04 -20.38 -0.63
N LYS A 202 7.87 -19.55 -1.27
CA LYS A 202 9.32 -19.73 -1.36
C LYS A 202 10.06 -18.61 -0.63
N GLU A 203 11.13 -18.98 0.07
CA GLU A 203 12.06 -18.03 0.68
C GLU A 203 13.02 -17.47 -0.38
N PHE A 204 13.15 -16.14 -0.41
CA PHE A 204 14.07 -15.49 -1.33
C PHE A 204 15.49 -15.48 -0.77
N ASN A 205 16.28 -16.49 -1.15
CA ASN A 205 17.69 -16.58 -0.81
C ASN A 205 18.55 -15.70 -1.74
N LYS A 206 18.89 -14.49 -1.29
CA LYS A 206 19.82 -13.58 -2.01
C LYS A 206 21.14 -14.27 -2.37
N THR A 207 21.68 -15.10 -1.47
CA THR A 207 23.03 -15.69 -1.57
C THR A 207 23.20 -16.65 -2.76
N LEU A 208 22.16 -17.38 -3.15
CA LEU A 208 22.22 -18.34 -4.26
C LEU A 208 22.16 -17.66 -5.64
N LYS A 209 21.36 -16.59 -5.78
CA LYS A 209 21.25 -15.87 -7.07
C LYS A 209 22.51 -15.10 -7.42
N TRP A 210 23.22 -14.51 -6.46
CA TRP A 210 24.49 -13.84 -6.76
C TRP A 210 25.54 -14.81 -7.32
N ARG A 211 25.64 -16.05 -6.77
CA ARG A 211 26.55 -17.08 -7.30
C ARG A 211 26.19 -17.48 -8.73
N ASN A 212 24.92 -17.70 -9.04
CA ASN A 212 24.48 -18.07 -10.40
C ASN A 212 24.55 -16.90 -11.40
N THR A 213 24.46 -15.66 -10.93
CA THR A 213 24.59 -14.46 -11.77
C THR A 213 26.05 -14.14 -12.07
N THR A 214 27.00 -14.56 -11.22
CA THR A 214 28.42 -14.26 -11.44
C THR A 214 29.05 -15.19 -12.49
N THR A 215 28.52 -16.41 -12.66
CA THR A 215 28.90 -17.32 -13.76
C THR A 215 28.21 -17.03 -15.10
N SER A 216 27.23 -16.11 -15.15
CA SER A 216 26.49 -15.76 -16.37
C SER A 216 26.65 -14.29 -16.78
N ARG A 217 27.46 -13.51 -16.06
CA ARG A 217 27.76 -12.10 -16.36
C ARG A 217 28.89 -11.97 -17.38
N ALA A 218 28.52 -12.02 -18.65
CA ALA A 218 29.29 -11.40 -19.72
C ALA A 218 28.39 -10.62 -20.70
N HIS A 219 27.37 -9.89 -20.19
CA HIS A 219 26.90 -8.63 -20.79
C HIS A 219 25.73 -8.05 -19.97
N GLY A 220 25.81 -6.77 -19.60
CA GLY A 220 24.69 -6.01 -19.04
C GLY A 220 24.82 -5.62 -17.57
N LEU A 221 25.81 -4.78 -17.26
CA LEU A 221 25.90 -4.07 -15.99
C LEU A 221 24.88 -2.92 -15.92
N ARG A 222 24.41 -2.68 -14.69
CA ARG A 222 24.08 -1.36 -14.09
C ARG A 222 22.61 -0.92 -14.08
N MET A 223 21.87 -1.31 -13.04
CA MET A 223 20.92 -0.44 -12.34
C MET A 223 20.76 -0.89 -10.88
N GLU A 224 21.62 -0.40 -9.99
CA GLU A 224 21.35 -0.30 -8.55
C GLU A 224 22.36 0.66 -7.90
N ARG A 225 22.01 1.95 -7.92
CA ARG A 225 22.45 3.03 -7.01
C ARG A 225 22.17 4.33 -7.74
N GLU A 226 20.99 4.89 -7.52
CA GLU A 226 20.77 6.33 -7.58
C GLU A 226 19.40 6.61 -6.96
N GLN A 227 19.34 7.69 -6.17
CA GLN A 227 18.20 8.22 -5.40
C GLN A 227 18.23 7.95 -3.91
N TYR A 228 19.32 8.37 -3.28
CA TYR A 228 19.30 9.08 -1.99
C TYR A 228 20.50 10.02 -1.93
N GLU A 229 20.42 11.16 -2.62
CA GLU A 229 21.03 12.42 -2.17
C GLU A 229 20.05 13.52 -2.57
N GLY A 230 19.40 14.11 -1.57
CA GLY A 230 18.78 15.41 -1.71
C GLY A 230 19.88 16.44 -1.45
N THR A 231 20.15 17.29 -2.43
CA THR A 231 20.95 18.49 -2.22
C THR A 231 20.07 19.54 -1.53
N PRO A 232 20.49 20.12 -0.39
CA PRO A 232 19.86 21.30 0.18
C PRO A 232 20.48 22.53 -0.47
N GLU A 233 19.76 23.23 -1.34
CA GLU A 233 20.19 24.56 -1.79
C GLU A 233 19.70 25.61 -0.79
N ASN A 234 20.49 25.79 0.27
CA ASN A 234 20.63 27.08 0.94
C ASN A 234 21.78 27.82 0.25
N PHE A 235 21.50 28.95 -0.40
CA PHE A 235 22.51 29.99 -0.58
C PHE A 235 21.97 31.31 -0.04
N ALA A 236 22.54 31.69 1.10
CA ALA A 236 22.45 33.01 1.66
C ALA A 236 23.29 34.00 0.83
N SER A 237 22.75 35.21 0.75
CA SER A 237 23.38 36.52 0.55
C SER A 237 24.91 36.60 0.57
N SER A 238 25.48 37.25 -0.45
CA SER A 238 26.74 37.98 -0.35
C SER A 238 26.66 39.30 -1.12
N SER A 239 26.69 40.39 -0.38
CA SER A 239 26.99 41.74 -0.82
C SER A 239 28.51 41.91 -0.99
N ARG A 240 28.97 42.51 -2.09
CA ARG A 240 29.92 43.67 -2.11
C ARG A 240 30.33 44.08 -3.53
N ARG A 241 30.08 45.36 -3.82
CA ARG A 241 30.90 46.38 -4.50
C ARG A 241 31.81 45.93 -5.66
N GLN A 242 31.56 46.48 -6.85
CA GLN A 242 32.18 47.73 -7.34
C GLN A 242 31.20 48.47 -8.24
#